data_AF-A0A1M6D1D1-F1
#
_entry.id   AF-A0A1M6D1D1-F1
#
_cell.length_a   1.000
_cell.length_b   1.000
_cell.length_c   1.000
_cell.angle_alpha   90.00
_cell.angle_beta   90.00
_cell.angle_gamma   90.00
#
_symmetry.space_group_name_H-M   'P 1'
#
loop_
_entity.id
_entity.type
_entity.pdbx_description
1 polymer ?
#
loop_
_entity_poly.entity_id
_entity_poly.type
_entity_poly.pdbx_seq_one_letter_code
_entity_poly.pdbx_strand_id
1 'polypeptide(L)'
;MGNGRSRGPSRSADPRTAGSSLAAGVIDDATEDGPSDVQGPDMLSITAEVPGHGVLRRRVVCPLSMPGSGRRLVGRAVGFRHRRLDSDDVDDIVVVRWPDEVAEALEPFRPQGPGALRARAWRFLAGCGAVTAVGGILLTVVLLIGIVSTGGELFADLPPGFRPGVALAVSAGAVVLGLCAFAFCETRMSRALSSPDPRRAPR
;
A
#
# COMPACT_ATOMS: atom_id res chain seq x y z
N MET A 1 -32.48 -1.22 27.09
CA MET A 1 -32.38 -0.56 25.76
C MET A 1 -30.92 -0.46 25.40
N GLY A 2 -30.50 -1.19 24.36
CA GLY A 2 -29.10 -1.33 23.97
C GLY A 2 -28.65 -0.24 23.01
N ASN A 3 -27.36 0.08 23.04
CA ASN A 3 -26.73 0.87 22.00
C ASN A 3 -25.49 0.15 21.47
N GLY A 4 -25.42 0.12 20.14
CA GLY A 4 -24.58 -0.75 19.32
C GLY A 4 -23.09 -0.56 19.54
N ARG A 5 -22.40 -1.69 19.75
CA ARG A 5 -20.97 -1.79 19.45
C ARG A 5 -20.82 -1.88 17.94
N SER A 6 -20.21 -0.86 17.35
CA SER A 6 -19.80 -0.89 15.95
C SER A 6 -18.85 -2.08 15.74
N ARG A 7 -19.19 -2.88 14.73
CA ARG A 7 -18.34 -3.94 14.21
C ARG A 7 -17.09 -3.27 13.64
N GLY A 8 -15.93 -3.64 14.19
CA GLY A 8 -14.65 -3.33 13.58
C GLY A 8 -14.56 -3.88 12.15
N PRO A 9 -13.65 -3.36 11.32
CA PRO A 9 -13.56 -3.72 9.92
C PRO A 9 -13.35 -5.23 9.79
N SER A 10 -14.23 -5.85 9.03
CA SER A 10 -14.19 -7.25 8.62
C SER A 10 -12.83 -7.56 8.02
N ARG A 11 -11.99 -8.22 8.82
CA ARG A 11 -10.80 -8.95 8.41
C ARG A 11 -11.25 -9.83 7.24
N SER A 12 -10.78 -9.53 6.04
CA SER A 12 -11.06 -10.34 4.84
C SER A 12 -10.75 -11.79 5.17
N ALA A 13 -11.79 -12.61 5.35
CA ALA A 13 -11.64 -14.02 5.61
C ALA A 13 -11.11 -14.64 4.30
N ASP A 14 -9.82 -14.98 4.28
CA ASP A 14 -9.22 -15.74 3.18
C ASP A 14 -10.07 -17.02 3.01
N PRO A 15 -10.60 -17.32 1.80
CA PRO A 15 -11.42 -18.50 1.57
C PRO A 15 -10.72 -19.81 1.99
N ARG A 16 -9.38 -19.83 2.08
CA ARG A 16 -8.57 -20.94 2.61
C ARG A 16 -8.74 -21.18 4.12
N THR A 17 -9.42 -20.27 4.82
CA THR A 17 -9.70 -20.36 6.26
C THR A 17 -10.94 -21.21 6.57
N ALA A 18 -11.82 -21.46 5.60
CA ALA A 18 -13.06 -22.18 5.84
C ALA A 18 -12.78 -23.65 6.24
N GLY A 19 -13.01 -23.98 7.51
CA GLY A 19 -12.82 -25.34 8.05
C GLY A 19 -11.38 -25.68 8.49
N SER A 20 -10.50 -24.69 8.68
CA SER A 20 -9.15 -24.93 9.22
C SER A 20 -9.08 -24.71 10.74
N SER A 21 -8.27 -25.54 11.39
CA SER A 21 -8.00 -25.49 12.83
C SER A 21 -6.82 -24.59 13.12
N LEU A 22 -6.90 -23.82 14.22
CA LEU A 22 -5.81 -22.94 14.66
C LEU A 22 -4.83 -23.75 15.52
N ALA A 23 -3.55 -23.67 15.19
CA ALA A 23 -2.45 -24.21 15.98
C ALA A 23 -1.41 -23.12 16.27
N ALA A 24 -0.72 -23.25 17.40
CA ALA A 24 0.45 -22.48 17.73
C ALA A 24 1.64 -23.42 17.79
N GLY A 25 2.70 -23.09 17.05
CA GLY A 25 3.93 -23.86 16.99
C GLY A 25 5.16 -22.99 17.18
N VAL A 26 6.30 -23.64 17.09
CA VAL A 26 7.62 -23.04 17.10
C VAL A 26 8.29 -23.35 15.76
N ILE A 27 9.08 -22.41 15.26
CA ILE A 27 9.94 -22.64 14.10
C ILE A 27 11.17 -23.42 14.59
N ASP A 28 11.31 -24.68 14.17
CA ASP A 28 12.36 -25.58 14.65
C ASP A 28 13.66 -25.42 13.87
N ASP A 29 13.56 -25.18 12.57
CA ASP A 29 14.71 -25.09 11.67
C ASP A 29 14.40 -24.18 10.47
N ALA A 30 15.46 -23.66 9.86
CA ALA A 30 15.40 -22.88 8.64
C ALA A 30 16.45 -23.42 7.65
N THR A 31 15.98 -24.12 6.63
CA THR A 31 16.79 -24.72 5.58
C THR A 31 16.71 -23.89 4.31
N GLU A 32 17.84 -23.53 3.72
CA GLU A 32 17.90 -22.93 2.39
C GLU A 32 17.58 -24.02 1.36
N ASP A 33 16.55 -23.83 0.53
CA ASP A 33 16.14 -24.85 -0.43
C ASP A 33 17.02 -24.79 -1.69
N GLY A 34 17.93 -25.75 -1.82
CA GLY A 34 18.43 -26.23 -3.12
C GLY A 34 19.89 -25.90 -3.50
N PRO A 35 20.57 -26.83 -4.21
CA PRO A 35 21.96 -26.73 -4.67
C PRO A 35 22.08 -25.93 -5.99
N SER A 36 21.31 -24.85 -6.13
CA SER A 36 21.30 -24.03 -7.34
C SER A 36 22.06 -22.73 -7.10
N ASP A 37 22.77 -22.23 -8.12
CA ASP A 37 23.48 -20.93 -8.07
C ASP A 37 22.54 -19.72 -7.86
N VAL A 38 21.22 -19.97 -7.77
CA VAL A 38 20.19 -18.99 -7.46
C VAL A 38 19.76 -19.18 -6.01
N GLN A 39 20.10 -18.21 -5.18
CA GLN A 39 19.76 -18.20 -3.75
C GLN A 39 18.24 -18.08 -3.57
N GLY A 40 17.57 -19.21 -3.29
CA GLY A 40 16.14 -19.29 -3.06
C GLY A 40 15.72 -18.79 -1.67
N PRO A 41 14.42 -18.53 -1.44
CA PRO A 41 13.93 -18.15 -0.12
C PRO A 41 14.10 -19.30 0.88
N ASP A 42 14.47 -18.97 2.12
CA ASP A 42 14.64 -19.96 3.19
C ASP A 42 13.33 -20.73 3.42
N MET A 43 13.39 -22.04 3.63
CA MET A 43 12.27 -22.88 4.04
C MET A 43 12.29 -23.06 5.55
N LEU A 44 11.21 -22.70 6.23
CA LEU A 44 11.05 -22.81 7.67
C LEU A 44 10.31 -24.10 8.00
N SER A 45 10.83 -24.89 8.93
CA SER A 45 10.11 -26.00 9.54
C SER A 45 9.45 -25.54 10.84
N ILE A 46 8.17 -25.88 11.00
CA ILE A 46 7.33 -25.50 12.13
C ILE A 46 6.85 -26.76 12.81
N THR A 47 7.04 -26.84 14.13
CA THR A 47 6.47 -27.88 14.96
C THR A 47 5.44 -27.31 15.91
N ALA A 48 4.28 -27.94 16.01
CA ALA A 48 3.21 -27.56 16.91
C ALA A 48 2.66 -28.78 17.65
N GLU A 49 2.36 -28.62 18.93
CA GLU A 49 1.55 -29.59 19.65
C GLU A 49 0.07 -29.26 19.46
N VAL A 50 -0.66 -30.17 18.81
CA VAL A 50 -2.10 -30.02 18.58
C VAL A 50 -2.84 -30.85 19.65
N PRO A 51 -3.71 -30.21 20.47
CA PRO A 51 -4.47 -30.92 21.48
C PRO A 51 -5.23 -32.11 20.89
N GLY A 52 -5.02 -33.30 21.47
CA GLY A 52 -5.67 -34.54 21.04
C GLY A 52 -5.08 -35.21 19.79
N HIS A 53 -4.10 -34.61 19.13
CA HIS A 53 -3.57 -35.10 17.85
C HIS A 53 -2.03 -35.24 17.81
N GLY A 54 -1.34 -34.83 18.87
CA GLY A 54 0.10 -34.98 19.00
C GLY A 54 0.90 -33.87 18.31
N VAL A 55 2.11 -34.21 17.88
CA VAL A 55 3.06 -33.26 17.30
C VAL A 55 2.84 -33.16 15.80
N LEU A 56 2.53 -31.96 15.32
CA LEU A 56 2.35 -31.60 13.92
C LEU A 56 3.61 -30.92 13.40
N ARG A 57 4.18 -31.43 12.30
CA ARG A 57 5.33 -30.82 11.61
C ARG A 57 4.91 -30.29 10.24
N ARG A 58 5.29 -29.05 9.92
CA ARG A 58 4.92 -28.38 8.67
C ARG A 58 6.08 -27.54 8.13
N ARG A 59 6.09 -27.29 6.83
CA ARG A 59 7.08 -26.45 6.17
C ARG A 59 6.39 -25.25 5.55
N VAL A 60 7.03 -24.08 5.63
CA VAL A 60 6.58 -22.85 4.96
C VAL A 60 7.76 -22.12 4.35
N VAL A 61 7.52 -21.40 3.27
CA VAL A 61 8.51 -20.47 2.72
C VAL A 61 8.65 -19.26 3.65
N CYS A 62 9.89 -18.91 3.98
CA CYS A 62 10.20 -17.71 4.73
C CYS A 62 9.72 -16.49 3.93
N PRO A 63 8.89 -15.62 4.52
CA PRO A 63 8.35 -14.48 3.81
C PRO A 63 9.37 -13.34 3.66
N LEU A 64 10.52 -13.45 4.32
CA LEU A 64 11.61 -12.48 4.21
C LEU A 64 12.47 -12.81 2.98
N SER A 65 12.68 -11.80 2.12
CA SER A 65 13.44 -11.96 0.88
C SER A 65 14.96 -12.00 1.06
N MET A 66 15.47 -11.78 2.28
CA MET A 66 16.90 -11.85 2.55
C MET A 66 17.34 -13.30 2.80
N PRO A 67 18.34 -13.82 2.08
CA PRO A 67 18.86 -15.16 2.35
C PRO A 67 19.40 -15.31 3.77
N GLY A 68 19.14 -16.47 4.39
CA GLY A 68 19.55 -16.76 5.77
C GLY A 68 18.78 -16.01 6.86
N SER A 69 17.77 -15.20 6.49
CA SER A 69 16.92 -14.49 7.45
C SER A 69 16.05 -15.44 8.27
N GLY A 70 15.70 -16.60 7.73
CA GLY A 70 14.95 -17.65 8.39
C GLY A 70 15.65 -18.21 9.63
N ARG A 71 16.99 -18.23 9.64
CA ARG A 71 17.78 -18.69 10.80
C ARG A 71 17.53 -17.86 12.05
N ARG A 72 17.17 -16.58 11.90
CA ARG A 72 16.84 -15.69 13.03
C ARG A 72 15.45 -15.97 13.61
N LEU A 73 14.62 -16.70 12.88
CA LEU A 73 13.26 -17.05 13.27
C LEU A 73 13.19 -18.40 14.00
N VAL A 74 14.27 -19.19 13.97
CA VAL A 74 14.37 -20.45 14.72
C VAL A 74 14.16 -20.20 16.22
N GLY A 75 13.33 -21.03 16.84
CA GLY A 75 12.89 -20.90 18.24
C GLY A 75 11.76 -19.90 18.47
N ARG A 76 11.27 -19.20 17.44
CA ARG A 76 10.16 -18.24 17.58
C ARG A 76 8.80 -18.89 17.42
N ALA A 77 7.84 -18.39 18.19
CA ALA A 77 6.45 -18.85 18.13
C ALA A 77 5.76 -18.32 16.86
N VAL A 78 4.96 -19.19 16.24
CA VAL A 78 4.19 -18.90 15.03
C VAL A 78 2.78 -19.46 15.18
N GLY A 79 1.77 -18.67 14.80
CA GLY A 79 0.37 -19.08 14.78
C GLY A 79 -0.05 -19.38 13.35
N PHE A 80 -0.57 -20.57 13.11
CA PHE A 80 -1.01 -20.98 11.78
C PHE A 80 -2.35 -21.71 11.83
N ARG A 81 -2.99 -21.78 10.67
CA ARG A 81 -4.16 -22.60 10.43
C ARG A 81 -3.77 -23.77 9.56
N HIS A 82 -4.27 -24.95 9.90
CA HIS A 82 -4.03 -26.18 9.15
C HIS A 82 -5.36 -26.85 8.81
N ARG A 83 -5.41 -27.56 7.69
CA ARG A 83 -6.62 -28.28 7.26
C ARG A 83 -6.47 -29.79 7.40
N ARG A 84 -5.31 -30.36 7.10
CA ARG A 84 -5.04 -31.79 7.27
C ARG A 84 -4.00 -32.00 8.37
N LEU A 85 -4.09 -33.14 9.05
CA LEU A 85 -3.13 -33.53 10.09
C LEU A 85 -1.91 -34.27 9.49
N ASP A 86 -2.08 -34.93 8.35
CA ASP A 86 -1.06 -35.82 7.74
C ASP A 86 -0.48 -35.29 6.42
N SER A 87 -0.53 -33.98 6.16
CA SER A 87 -0.10 -33.40 4.89
C SER A 87 1.26 -32.71 5.01
N ASP A 88 2.31 -33.30 4.46
CA ASP A 88 3.63 -32.65 4.31
C ASP A 88 3.64 -31.56 3.21
N ASP A 89 2.48 -31.30 2.60
CA ASP A 89 2.29 -30.23 1.63
C ASP A 89 2.48 -28.84 2.26
N VAL A 90 3.39 -28.05 1.67
CA VAL A 90 3.74 -26.69 2.09
C VAL A 90 2.52 -25.75 2.04
N ASP A 91 1.56 -26.05 1.15
CA ASP A 91 0.35 -25.24 0.96
C ASP A 91 -0.81 -25.60 1.91
N ASP A 92 -0.67 -26.64 2.75
CA ASP A 92 -1.73 -27.06 3.69
C ASP A 92 -1.83 -26.16 4.93
N ILE A 93 -0.89 -25.24 5.11
CA ILE A 93 -0.91 -24.29 6.22
C ILE A 93 -0.91 -22.83 5.79
N VAL A 94 -1.72 -22.05 6.49
CA VAL A 94 -1.76 -20.58 6.36
C VAL A 94 -1.30 -19.97 7.66
N VAL A 95 -0.15 -19.30 7.64
CA VAL A 95 0.37 -18.60 8.81
C VAL A 95 -0.50 -17.35 9.06
N VAL A 96 -1.14 -17.32 10.23
CA VAL A 96 -2.04 -16.23 10.63
C VAL A 96 -1.33 -15.21 11.52
N ARG A 97 -0.29 -15.65 12.25
CA ARG A 97 0.52 -14.83 13.13
C ARG A 97 1.99 -15.19 12.97
N TRP A 98 2.74 -14.29 12.35
CA TRP A 98 4.19 -14.35 12.27
C TRP A 98 4.86 -13.81 13.55
N PRO A 99 6.14 -14.16 13.81
CA PRO A 99 6.98 -13.46 14.80
C PRO A 99 7.05 -11.97 14.51
N ASP A 100 7.29 -11.15 15.54
CA ASP A 100 7.25 -9.69 15.42
C ASP A 100 8.24 -9.15 14.38
N GLU A 101 9.42 -9.78 14.24
CA GLU A 101 10.42 -9.39 13.24
C GLU A 101 9.91 -9.54 11.80
N VAL A 102 9.12 -10.58 11.56
CA VAL A 102 8.49 -10.84 10.26
C VAL A 102 7.23 -10.00 10.11
N ALA A 103 6.46 -9.82 11.19
CA ALA A 103 5.27 -8.98 11.17
C ALA A 103 5.64 -7.53 10.81
N GLU A 104 6.69 -6.97 11.40
CA GLU A 104 7.20 -5.63 11.07
C GLU A 104 7.70 -5.55 9.63
N ALA A 105 8.39 -6.59 9.15
CA ALA A 105 8.87 -6.63 7.77
C ALA A 105 7.75 -6.81 6.72
N LEU A 106 6.66 -7.49 7.09
CA LEU A 106 5.48 -7.71 6.25
C LEU A 106 4.39 -6.66 6.44
N GLU A 107 4.53 -5.74 7.39
CA GLU A 107 3.58 -4.65 7.54
C GLU A 107 3.55 -3.86 6.22
N PRO A 108 2.37 -3.77 5.55
CA PRO A 108 2.25 -2.97 4.34
C PRO A 108 2.70 -1.57 4.68
N PHE A 109 3.73 -1.07 3.99
CA PHE A 109 4.34 0.23 4.25
C PHE A 109 3.26 1.31 4.45
N ARG A 110 2.93 1.57 5.72
CA ARG A 110 2.06 2.65 6.15
C ARG A 110 3.01 3.67 6.74
N PRO A 111 3.32 4.76 6.02
CA PRO A 111 4.03 5.86 6.66
C PRO A 111 3.14 6.35 7.80
N GLN A 112 3.50 6.02 9.03
CA GLN A 112 2.82 6.44 10.24
C GLN A 112 3.82 7.20 11.08
N GLY A 113 3.82 8.51 10.89
CA GLY A 113 4.71 9.46 11.55
C GLY A 113 4.33 10.89 11.20
N PRO A 114 4.92 11.91 11.86
CA PRO A 114 4.63 13.33 11.59
C PRO A 114 4.90 13.76 10.13
N GLY A 115 5.69 12.98 9.36
CA GLY A 115 5.86 13.14 7.91
C GLY A 115 4.67 12.66 7.06
N ALA A 116 3.83 11.77 7.58
CA ALA A 116 2.68 11.21 6.86
C ALA A 116 1.53 12.20 6.68
N LEU A 117 1.30 13.06 7.67
CA LEU A 117 0.38 14.20 7.57
C LEU A 117 0.84 15.19 6.50
N ARG A 118 2.15 15.46 6.47
CA ARG A 118 2.76 16.33 5.48
C ARG A 118 2.66 15.72 4.07
N ALA A 119 2.93 14.43 3.91
CA ALA A 119 2.77 13.71 2.64
C ALA A 119 1.30 13.67 2.17
N ARG A 120 0.33 13.54 3.09
CA ARG A 120 -1.10 13.68 2.77
C ARG A 120 -1.45 15.08 2.30
N ALA A 121 -0.98 16.13 3.00
CA ALA A 121 -1.23 17.51 2.60
C ALA A 121 -0.67 17.81 1.19
N TRP A 122 0.55 17.34 0.89
CA TRP A 122 1.13 17.47 -0.45
C TRP A 122 0.36 16.69 -1.51
N ARG A 123 -0.14 15.48 -1.21
CA ARG A 123 -1.02 14.73 -2.13
C ARG A 123 -2.32 15.47 -2.41
N PHE A 124 -2.95 16.07 -1.40
CA PHE A 124 -4.16 16.87 -1.59
C PHE A 124 -3.90 18.11 -2.45
N LEU A 125 -2.77 18.80 -2.23
CA LEU A 125 -2.36 19.95 -3.04
C LEU A 125 -2.08 19.55 -4.50
N ALA A 126 -1.40 18.42 -4.72
CA ALA A 126 -1.17 17.88 -6.06
C ALA A 126 -2.49 17.53 -6.77
N GLY A 127 -3.43 16.90 -6.06
CA GLY A 127 -4.77 16.61 -6.59
C GLY A 127 -5.55 17.87 -6.97
N CYS A 128 -5.51 18.92 -6.15
CA CYS A 128 -6.15 20.21 -6.44
C CYS A 128 -5.53 20.89 -7.69
N GLY A 129 -4.20 20.84 -7.80
CA GLY A 129 -3.48 21.34 -8.99
C GLY A 129 -3.86 20.59 -10.26
N ALA A 130 -4.00 19.26 -10.18
CA ALA A 130 -4.43 18.44 -11.31
C ALA A 130 -5.86 18.76 -11.75
N VAL A 131 -6.81 18.93 -10.81
CA VAL A 131 -8.20 19.33 -11.12
C VAL A 131 -8.23 20.71 -11.77
N THR A 132 -7.43 21.65 -11.28
CA THR A 132 -7.34 23.01 -11.84
C THR A 132 -6.79 22.97 -13.27
N ALA A 133 -5.78 22.14 -13.53
CA ALA A 133 -5.23 21.97 -14.88
C ALA A 133 -6.24 21.33 -15.85
N VAL A 134 -6.92 20.25 -15.45
CA VAL A 134 -7.95 19.61 -16.28
C VAL A 134 -9.11 20.55 -16.57
N GLY A 135 -9.59 21.28 -15.55
CA GLY A 135 -10.63 22.29 -15.71
C GLY A 135 -10.21 23.41 -16.67
N GLY A 136 -8.98 23.90 -16.54
CA GLY A 136 -8.41 24.90 -17.46
C GLY A 136 -8.29 24.37 -18.89
N ILE A 137 -7.84 23.13 -19.11
CA ILE A 137 -7.75 22.54 -20.45
C ILE A 137 -9.14 22.45 -21.08
N LEU A 138 -10.13 21.90 -20.38
CA LEU A 138 -11.50 21.77 -20.89
C LEU A 138 -12.10 23.14 -21.21
N LEU A 139 -11.94 24.11 -20.30
CA LEU A 139 -12.44 25.48 -20.52
C LEU A 139 -11.76 26.15 -21.71
N THR A 140 -10.45 25.98 -21.86
CA THR A 140 -9.69 26.53 -23.00
C THR A 140 -10.17 25.93 -24.30
N VAL A 141 -10.37 24.61 -24.37
CA VAL A 141 -10.88 23.92 -25.57
C VAL A 141 -12.27 24.42 -25.94
N VAL A 142 -13.19 24.54 -24.98
CA VAL A 142 -14.57 25.04 -25.23
C VAL A 142 -14.56 26.48 -25.74
N LEU A 143 -13.77 27.36 -25.12
CA LEU A 143 -13.63 28.75 -25.55
C LEU A 143 -13.05 28.85 -26.98
N LEU A 144 -12.04 28.04 -27.28
CA LEU A 144 -11.37 28.03 -28.58
C LEU A 144 -12.30 27.51 -29.69
N ILE A 145 -13.07 26.45 -29.43
CA ILE A 145 -14.12 25.96 -30.34
C ILE A 145 -15.19 27.04 -30.57
N GLY A 146 -15.69 27.69 -29.52
CA GLY A 146 -16.69 28.75 -29.67
C GLY A 146 -16.18 29.91 -30.52
N ILE A 147 -14.92 30.34 -30.32
CA ILE A 147 -14.32 31.44 -31.07
C ILE A 147 -14.09 31.07 -32.53
N VAL A 148 -13.52 29.88 -32.80
CA VAL A 148 -13.17 29.45 -34.16
C VAL A 148 -14.40 29.05 -34.98
N SER A 149 -15.34 28.32 -34.38
CA SER A 149 -16.48 27.74 -35.10
C SER A 149 -17.67 28.68 -35.26
N THR A 150 -17.81 29.69 -34.39
CA THR A 150 -18.96 30.62 -34.43
C THR A 150 -18.58 32.09 -34.55
N GLY A 151 -17.28 32.39 -34.75
CA GLY A 151 -16.80 33.78 -34.82
C GLY A 151 -17.04 34.58 -33.53
N GLY A 152 -17.38 33.92 -32.43
CA GLY A 152 -17.74 34.54 -31.15
C GLY A 152 -19.24 34.77 -30.93
N GLU A 153 -20.13 34.38 -31.87
CA GLU A 153 -21.58 34.55 -31.71
C GLU A 153 -22.16 33.78 -30.52
N LEU A 154 -21.60 32.60 -30.18
CA LEU A 154 -21.99 31.84 -28.97
C LEU A 154 -21.78 32.60 -27.65
N PHE A 155 -20.98 33.67 -27.67
CA PHE A 155 -20.67 34.48 -26.49
C PHE A 155 -21.40 35.83 -26.51
N ALA A 156 -22.25 36.09 -27.50
CA ALA A 156 -22.97 37.37 -27.63
C ALA A 156 -24.03 37.59 -26.53
N ASP A 157 -24.59 36.51 -25.97
CA ASP A 157 -25.58 36.55 -24.88
C ASP A 157 -24.97 36.58 -23.47
N LEU A 158 -23.63 36.69 -23.35
CA LEU A 158 -22.95 36.75 -22.06
C LEU A 158 -23.03 38.16 -21.45
N PRO A 159 -22.95 38.26 -20.10
CA PRO A 159 -23.06 39.55 -19.42
C PRO A 159 -22.04 40.56 -19.94
N PRO A 160 -22.38 41.86 -19.96
CA PRO A 160 -21.65 42.92 -20.68
C PRO A 160 -20.20 43.16 -20.23
N GLY A 161 -19.71 42.43 -19.23
CA GLY A 161 -18.31 42.44 -18.78
C GLY A 161 -17.46 41.24 -19.24
N PHE A 162 -18.05 40.24 -19.91
CA PHE A 162 -17.32 39.02 -20.27
C PHE A 162 -16.46 39.26 -21.51
N ARG A 163 -15.13 39.24 -21.32
CA ARG A 163 -14.14 39.36 -22.40
C ARG A 163 -13.54 37.98 -22.71
N PRO A 164 -13.95 37.29 -23.78
CA PRO A 164 -13.54 35.91 -24.04
C PRO A 164 -12.02 35.76 -24.21
N GLY A 165 -11.33 36.77 -24.75
CA GLY A 165 -9.87 36.79 -24.81
C GLY A 165 -9.18 36.85 -23.44
N VAL A 166 -9.77 37.55 -22.47
CA VAL A 166 -9.26 37.60 -21.09
C VAL A 166 -9.53 36.27 -20.39
N ALA A 167 -10.70 35.67 -20.60
CA ALA A 167 -11.04 34.34 -20.08
C ALA A 167 -10.07 33.27 -20.60
N LEU A 168 -9.70 33.32 -21.89
CA LEU A 168 -8.69 32.43 -22.47
C LEU A 168 -7.31 32.62 -21.84
N ALA A 169 -6.85 33.87 -21.66
CA ALA A 169 -5.55 34.15 -21.06
C ALA A 169 -5.48 33.68 -19.59
N VAL A 170 -6.55 33.90 -18.82
CA VAL A 170 -6.68 33.42 -17.43
C VAL A 170 -6.72 31.89 -17.38
N SER A 171 -7.43 31.25 -18.31
CA SER A 171 -7.51 29.78 -18.40
C SER A 171 -6.15 29.16 -18.75
N ALA A 172 -5.45 29.69 -19.75
CA ALA A 172 -4.10 29.24 -20.10
C ALA A 172 -3.12 29.44 -18.92
N GLY A 173 -3.21 30.57 -18.22
CA GLY A 173 -2.45 30.83 -17.00
C GLY A 173 -2.73 29.81 -15.89
N ALA A 174 -3.99 29.42 -15.70
CA ALA A 174 -4.39 28.42 -14.72
C ALA A 174 -3.84 27.02 -15.03
N VAL A 175 -3.73 26.64 -16.32
CA VAL A 175 -3.11 25.38 -16.74
C VAL A 175 -1.62 25.34 -16.38
N VAL A 176 -0.88 26.41 -16.71
CA VAL A 176 0.56 26.50 -16.41
C VAL A 176 0.80 26.50 -14.89
N LEU A 177 0.03 27.30 -14.14
CA LEU A 177 0.10 27.34 -12.68
C LEU A 177 -0.23 25.98 -12.04
N GLY A 178 -1.26 25.29 -12.54
CA GLY A 178 -1.66 23.96 -12.07
C GLY A 178 -0.56 22.91 -12.28
N LEU A 179 0.05 22.89 -13.47
CA LEU A 179 1.16 21.97 -13.78
C LEU A 179 2.43 22.26 -12.97
N CYS A 180 2.80 23.54 -12.81
CA CYS A 180 3.93 23.93 -11.99
C CYS A 180 3.72 23.59 -10.51
N ALA A 181 2.52 23.84 -9.97
CA ALA A 181 2.17 23.48 -8.60
C ALA A 181 2.23 21.96 -8.39
N PHE A 182 1.72 21.17 -9.36
CA PHE A 182 1.79 19.72 -9.32
C PHE A 182 3.24 19.21 -9.28
N ALA A 183 4.09 19.65 -10.21
CA ALA A 183 5.49 19.24 -10.27
C ALA A 183 6.29 19.64 -9.02
N PHE A 184 6.00 20.82 -8.45
CA PHE A 184 6.60 21.26 -7.21
C PHE A 184 6.14 20.42 -6.00
N CYS A 185 4.87 20.02 -5.95
CA CYS A 185 4.34 19.15 -4.90
C CYS A 185 4.96 17.75 -4.96
N GLU A 186 5.09 17.17 -6.15
CA GLU A 186 5.74 15.86 -6.37
C GLU A 186 7.21 15.88 -5.92
N THR A 187 7.97 16.89 -6.31
CA THR A 187 9.39 17.01 -5.90
C THR A 187 9.54 17.19 -4.39
N ARG A 188 8.64 17.92 -3.74
CA ARG A 188 8.61 18.08 -2.28
C ARG A 188 8.19 16.80 -1.57
N MET A 189 7.24 16.05 -2.12
CA MET A 189 6.80 14.77 -1.58
C MET A 189 7.92 13.73 -1.63
N SER A 190 8.65 13.64 -2.75
CA SER A 190 9.83 12.78 -2.88
C SER A 190 10.88 13.11 -1.83
N ARG A 191 11.25 14.39 -1.65
CA ARG A 191 12.21 14.81 -0.62
C ARG A 191 11.74 14.51 0.81
N ALA A 192 10.44 14.62 1.08
CA ALA A 192 9.90 14.30 2.41
C ALA A 192 9.94 12.80 2.72
N LEU A 193 9.82 11.94 1.70
CA LEU A 193 9.98 10.49 1.81
C LEU A 193 11.44 10.05 1.88
N SER A 194 12.35 10.80 1.25
CA SER A 194 13.80 10.51 1.25
C SER A 194 14.53 11.00 2.49
N SER A 195 13.93 11.86 3.32
CA SER A 195 14.59 12.39 4.51
C SER A 195 14.76 11.25 5.53
N PRO A 196 16.00 10.85 5.86
CA PRO A 196 16.22 9.89 6.93
C PRO A 196 15.72 10.48 8.25
N ASP A 197 15.10 9.64 9.07
CA ASP A 197 14.71 10.01 10.43
C ASP A 197 15.98 10.33 11.23
N PRO A 198 16.17 11.58 11.72
CA PRO A 198 17.35 11.96 12.50
C PRO A 198 17.44 11.22 13.85
N ARG A 199 16.42 10.44 14.24
CA ARG A 199 16.41 9.61 15.45
C ARG A 199 16.98 8.20 15.25
N ARG A 200 17.25 7.77 14.01
CA ARG A 200 17.95 6.50 13.70
C ARG A 200 19.40 6.76 13.24
N ALA A 201 20.11 7.68 13.89
CA ALA A 201 21.56 7.67 13.81
C ALA A 201 22.08 6.49 14.66
N PRO A 202 22.86 5.55 14.10
CA PRO A 202 23.50 4.52 14.90
C PRO A 202 24.46 5.20 15.89
N ARG A 203 24.27 4.93 17.18
CA ARG A 203 25.35 5.05 18.17
C ARG A 203 26.16 3.77 18.15
#